data_AF-A0A285CFS9-F1
#
_entry.id   AF-A0A285CFS9-F1
#
_cell.length_a   1.000
_cell.length_b   1.000
_cell.length_c   1.000
_cell.angle_alpha   90.00
_cell.angle_beta   90.00
_cell.angle_gamma   90.00
#
_symmetry.space_group_name_H-M   'P 1'
#
loop_
_entity.id
_entity.type
_entity.pdbx_description
1 polymer ?
#
loop_
_entity_poly.entity_id
_entity_poly.type
_entity_poly.pdbx_seq_one_letter_code
_entity_poly.pdbx_strand_id
1 'polypeptide(L)'
;MTTLHVTLLGGIREIAAVPVPAAEAAHGTRPPRRFTLELRVPHERHAALDAELRAAAAPDGAYLQGTDAMWRVVEGWTVVANGPRTGIHRYQVEIEEVEDATRAAGGADGEGSSAEAGRLPAGESADAMQLKLAVLVLPVSDVDRAKSFYEAVGFRLDADHAVDASYRVVHMTPPGSACSILFGTGVTTAAPGSVRGLHLVVSDIERACRELHARGVVTGGVFHDTSGVFHRSTDVKRVEGPDPQRRDYHSYAEFSDPDGNEWVLQEVPARG
;
A
#
# COMPACT_ATOMS: atom_id res chain seq x y z
N MET A 1 13.11 -19.40 8.89
CA MET A 1 11.83 -18.73 8.67
C MET A 1 11.80 -18.34 7.22
N THR A 2 10.77 -18.78 6.49
CA THR A 2 10.61 -18.52 5.05
C THR A 2 9.45 -17.57 4.87
N THR A 3 9.42 -16.85 3.76
CA THR A 3 8.30 -16.01 3.38
C THR A 3 7.48 -16.71 2.31
N LEU A 4 6.16 -16.79 2.48
CA LEU A 4 5.22 -17.23 1.45
C LEU A 4 4.34 -16.06 1.00
N HIS A 5 4.00 -16.03 -0.28
CA HIS A 5 3.04 -15.09 -0.84
C HIS A 5 1.72 -15.83 -1.08
N VAL A 6 0.74 -15.63 -0.21
CA VAL A 6 -0.55 -16.33 -0.26
C VAL A 6 -1.69 -15.32 -0.36
N THR A 7 -2.65 -15.58 -1.23
CA THR A 7 -3.88 -14.78 -1.34
C THR A 7 -4.79 -15.09 -0.17
N LEU A 8 -5.06 -14.06 0.64
CA LEU A 8 -6.01 -14.10 1.75
C LEU A 8 -6.88 -12.85 1.73
N LEU A 9 -8.16 -13.04 1.98
CA LEU A 9 -9.19 -12.00 2.07
C LEU A 9 -9.23 -11.08 0.84
N GLY A 10 -9.03 -11.68 -0.34
CA GLY A 10 -9.07 -10.99 -1.63
C GLY A 10 -7.77 -10.28 -2.04
N GLY A 11 -6.64 -10.49 -1.36
CA GLY A 11 -5.36 -9.95 -1.80
C GLY A 11 -4.17 -10.81 -1.40
N ILE A 12 -3.09 -10.73 -2.17
CA ILE A 12 -1.83 -11.42 -1.87
C ILE A 12 -1.21 -10.83 -0.61
N ARG A 13 -0.64 -11.68 0.23
CA ARG A 13 0.01 -11.32 1.50
C ARG A 13 1.36 -12.02 1.59
N GLU A 14 2.36 -11.23 1.98
CA GLU A 14 3.64 -11.74 2.44
C GLU A 14 3.49 -12.26 3.88
N ILE A 15 3.67 -13.57 4.08
CA ILE A 15 3.41 -14.24 5.37
C ILE A 15 4.67 -14.97 5.81
N ALA A 16 5.06 -14.72 7.06
CA ALA A 16 6.09 -15.50 7.72
C ALA A 16 5.61 -16.94 7.91
N ALA A 17 6.39 -17.88 7.36
CA ALA A 17 6.11 -19.30 7.33
C ALA A 17 7.25 -20.08 8.00
N VAL A 18 6.89 -20.97 8.92
CA VAL A 18 7.83 -21.89 9.56
C VAL A 18 7.66 -23.26 8.90
N PRO A 19 8.69 -23.82 8.26
CA PRO A 19 8.60 -25.15 7.66
C PRO A 19 8.26 -26.19 8.72
N VAL A 20 7.26 -27.04 8.42
CA VAL A 20 6.89 -28.19 9.24
C VAL A 20 7.42 -29.44 8.53
N PRO A 21 8.06 -30.39 9.24
CA PRO A 21 8.48 -31.65 8.65
C PRO A 21 7.28 -32.38 8.03
N ALA A 22 7.39 -32.75 6.77
CA ALA A 22 6.39 -33.60 6.13
C ALA A 22 6.39 -35.00 6.78
N ALA A 23 5.22 -35.65 6.82
CA ALA A 23 5.17 -37.09 7.10
C ALA A 23 5.97 -37.85 6.02
N GLU A 24 6.62 -38.95 6.40
CA GLU A 24 7.51 -39.72 5.52
C GLU A 24 6.86 -39.97 4.15
N ALA A 25 7.47 -39.43 3.09
CA ALA A 25 7.01 -39.65 1.73
C ALA A 25 7.23 -41.10 1.30
N ALA A 26 6.29 -41.64 0.53
CA ALA A 26 6.49 -42.91 -0.18
C ALA A 26 7.69 -42.80 -1.13
N HIS A 27 8.44 -43.89 -1.30
CA HIS A 27 9.65 -43.94 -2.13
C HIS A 27 9.37 -43.43 -3.56
N GLY A 28 9.95 -42.29 -3.92
CA GLY A 28 9.95 -41.74 -5.27
C GLY A 28 9.16 -40.45 -5.48
N THR A 29 8.39 -39.99 -4.49
CA THR A 29 7.64 -38.72 -4.56
C THR A 29 8.26 -37.67 -3.64
N ARG A 30 8.33 -36.41 -4.09
CA ARG A 30 8.76 -35.32 -3.22
C ARG A 30 7.69 -35.13 -2.14
N PRO A 31 8.05 -35.11 -0.84
CA PRO A 31 7.05 -34.82 0.19
C PRO A 31 6.44 -33.42 -0.05
N PRO A 32 5.11 -33.26 0.12
CA PRO A 32 4.47 -31.96 0.00
C PRO A 32 5.06 -31.01 1.04
N ARG A 33 5.32 -29.76 0.65
CA ARG A 33 5.81 -28.76 1.60
C ARG A 33 4.71 -28.42 2.59
N ARG A 34 5.05 -28.38 3.87
CA ARG A 34 4.15 -27.94 4.95
C ARG A 34 4.73 -26.75 5.68
N PHE A 35 3.86 -25.83 6.07
CA PHE A 35 4.24 -24.63 6.82
C PHE A 35 3.22 -24.27 7.89
N THR A 36 3.71 -23.76 9.03
CA THR A 36 2.90 -23.02 9.99
C THR A 36 2.98 -21.52 9.66
N LEU A 37 1.84 -20.87 9.56
CA LEU A 37 1.66 -19.44 9.32
C LEU A 37 1.15 -18.75 10.59
N GLU A 38 1.69 -17.57 10.86
CA GLU A 38 1.13 -16.66 11.87
C GLU A 38 0.44 -15.47 11.18
N LEU A 39 -0.88 -15.33 11.38
CA LEU A 39 -1.68 -14.24 10.80
C LEU A 39 -2.16 -13.30 11.89
N ARG A 40 -2.14 -11.99 11.60
CA ARG A 40 -2.73 -10.95 12.46
C ARG A 40 -3.86 -10.28 11.70
N VAL A 41 -5.08 -10.38 12.22
CA VAL A 41 -6.27 -9.91 11.52
C VAL A 41 -7.10 -9.00 12.41
N PRO A 42 -7.49 -7.80 11.93
CA PRO A 42 -8.41 -6.93 12.65
C PRO A 42 -9.74 -7.63 12.97
N HIS A 43 -10.37 -7.23 14.07
CA HIS A 43 -11.62 -7.82 14.54
C HIS A 43 -12.69 -7.86 13.44
N GLU A 44 -12.90 -6.77 12.71
CA GLU A 44 -13.90 -6.67 11.65
C GLU A 44 -13.65 -7.63 10.46
N ARG A 45 -12.43 -8.17 10.31
CA ARG A 45 -12.04 -9.09 9.23
C ARG A 45 -11.95 -10.55 9.70
N HIS A 46 -12.07 -10.82 11.00
CA HIS A 46 -11.83 -12.16 11.56
C HIS A 46 -12.82 -13.20 11.03
N ALA A 47 -14.10 -12.83 10.89
CA ALA A 47 -15.15 -13.73 10.41
C ALA A 47 -14.95 -14.11 8.92
N ALA A 48 -14.49 -13.16 8.11
CA ALA A 48 -14.17 -13.40 6.71
C ALA A 48 -12.98 -14.35 6.56
N LEU A 49 -11.93 -14.18 7.39
CA LEU A 49 -10.76 -15.07 7.35
C LEU A 49 -11.16 -16.49 7.77
N ASP A 50 -11.96 -16.60 8.84
CA ASP A 50 -12.41 -17.88 9.34
C ASP A 50 -13.23 -18.66 8.29
N ALA A 51 -14.07 -17.97 7.50
CA ALA A 51 -14.79 -18.57 6.39
C ALA A 51 -13.85 -19.06 5.26
N GLU A 52 -12.85 -18.27 4.91
CA GLU A 52 -11.86 -18.60 3.87
C GLU A 52 -10.95 -19.77 4.28
N LEU A 53 -10.47 -19.78 5.53
CA LEU A 53 -9.68 -20.90 6.08
C LEU A 53 -10.52 -22.19 6.14
N ARG A 54 -11.80 -22.09 6.49
CA ARG A 54 -12.73 -23.23 6.48
C ARG A 54 -12.97 -23.77 5.08
N ALA A 55 -13.12 -22.88 4.09
CA ALA A 55 -13.21 -23.30 2.70
C ALA A 55 -11.92 -24.02 2.26
N ALA A 56 -10.75 -23.50 2.60
CA ALA A 56 -9.47 -24.11 2.22
C ALA A 56 -9.11 -25.39 2.99
N ALA A 57 -9.79 -25.69 4.10
CA ALA A 57 -9.66 -26.94 4.83
C ALA A 57 -10.61 -28.04 4.31
N ALA A 58 -11.67 -27.68 3.59
CA ALA A 58 -12.64 -28.64 3.10
C ALA A 58 -12.05 -29.53 1.97
N PRO A 59 -12.38 -30.83 1.91
CA PRO A 59 -11.83 -31.75 0.90
C PRO A 59 -12.00 -31.29 -0.55
N ASP A 60 -13.17 -30.73 -0.86
CA ASP A 60 -13.57 -30.18 -2.18
C ASP A 60 -13.61 -28.64 -2.18
N GLY A 61 -12.99 -28.03 -1.18
CA GLY A 61 -12.99 -26.58 -1.01
C GLY A 61 -11.94 -25.87 -1.86
N ALA A 62 -12.08 -24.55 -1.96
CA ALA A 62 -11.14 -23.73 -2.70
C ALA A 62 -9.79 -23.65 -1.96
N TYR A 63 -8.71 -23.99 -2.66
CA TYR A 63 -7.35 -23.87 -2.13
C TYR A 63 -6.93 -22.40 -1.97
N LEU A 64 -6.08 -22.15 -0.98
CA LEU A 64 -5.38 -20.86 -0.88
C LEU A 64 -4.39 -20.75 -2.04
N GLN A 65 -4.46 -19.63 -2.75
CA GLN A 65 -3.62 -19.39 -3.92
C GLN A 65 -2.29 -18.79 -3.49
N GLY A 66 -1.22 -19.58 -3.56
CA GLY A 66 0.14 -19.06 -3.46
C GLY A 66 0.68 -18.64 -4.83
N THR A 67 1.71 -17.81 -4.84
CA THR A 67 2.40 -17.45 -6.10
C THR A 67 3.18 -18.63 -6.69
N ASP A 68 3.59 -19.58 -5.84
CA ASP A 68 4.46 -20.70 -6.19
C ASP A 68 3.76 -22.07 -6.13
N ALA A 69 2.67 -22.18 -5.38
CA ALA A 69 1.89 -23.41 -5.22
C ALA A 69 0.47 -23.12 -4.74
N MET A 70 -0.39 -24.12 -4.85
CA MET A 70 -1.70 -24.13 -4.21
C MET A 70 -1.58 -24.78 -2.84
N TRP A 71 -2.25 -24.19 -1.84
CA TRP A 71 -2.13 -24.60 -0.45
C TRP A 71 -3.49 -25.02 0.10
N ARG A 72 -3.51 -26.16 0.78
CA ARG A 72 -4.63 -26.64 1.58
C ARG A 72 -4.39 -26.29 3.05
N VAL A 73 -5.42 -25.87 3.76
CA VAL A 73 -5.34 -25.66 5.22
C VAL A 73 -5.47 -27.01 5.91
N VAL A 74 -4.51 -27.35 6.76
CA VAL A 74 -4.57 -28.53 7.64
C VAL A 74 -5.52 -28.20 8.79
N GLU A 75 -6.47 -29.08 9.09
CA GLU A 75 -7.57 -28.80 10.03
C GLU A 75 -7.10 -28.28 11.41
N GLY A 76 -7.86 -27.34 11.97
CA GLY A 76 -7.69 -26.86 13.34
C GLY A 76 -6.73 -25.69 13.51
N TRP A 77 -7.11 -24.49 13.06
CA TRP A 77 -6.38 -23.27 13.41
C TRP A 77 -6.74 -22.80 14.81
N THR A 78 -5.72 -22.34 15.55
CA THR A 78 -5.93 -21.76 16.89
C THR A 78 -6.06 -20.25 16.79
N VAL A 79 -7.18 -19.71 17.31
CA VAL A 79 -7.37 -18.27 17.48
C VAL A 79 -6.93 -17.90 18.89
N VAL A 80 -5.80 -17.21 19.01
CA VAL A 80 -5.41 -16.59 20.28
C VAL A 80 -6.01 -15.18 20.29
N ALA A 81 -7.24 -15.08 20.78
CA ALA A 81 -7.87 -13.78 21.02
C ALA A 81 -7.17 -13.12 22.22
N ASN A 82 -6.37 -12.08 21.97
CA ASN A 82 -6.08 -11.13 23.03
C ASN A 82 -7.41 -10.37 23.26
N GLY A 83 -7.88 -10.35 24.51
CA GLY A 83 -9.21 -9.87 24.89
C GLY A 83 -9.56 -8.45 24.39
N PRO A 84 -10.73 -7.90 24.78
CA PRO A 84 -11.43 -6.79 24.11
C PRO A 84 -10.67 -5.47 23.90
N ARG A 85 -9.42 -5.35 24.35
CA ARG A 85 -8.57 -4.15 24.23
C ARG A 85 -7.68 -4.10 22.99
N THR A 86 -7.44 -5.19 22.26
CA THR A 86 -6.42 -5.16 21.17
C THR A 86 -6.97 -5.13 19.75
N GLY A 87 -8.27 -5.37 19.53
CA GLY A 87 -8.89 -5.29 18.18
C GLY A 87 -8.27 -6.19 17.09
N ILE A 88 -7.30 -7.06 17.44
CA ILE A 88 -6.53 -7.90 16.52
C ILE A 88 -6.57 -9.34 17.03
N HIS A 89 -6.99 -10.26 16.16
CA HIS A 89 -6.93 -11.70 16.36
C HIS A 89 -5.63 -12.26 15.79
N ARG A 90 -5.02 -13.22 16.49
CA ARG A 90 -3.87 -13.96 15.98
C ARG A 90 -4.29 -15.38 15.62
N TYR A 91 -3.96 -15.80 14.41
CA TYR A 91 -4.20 -17.15 13.93
C TYR A 91 -2.86 -17.86 13.77
N GLN A 92 -2.82 -19.10 14.21
CA GLN A 92 -1.78 -20.04 13.80
C GLN A 92 -2.45 -21.08 12.89
N VAL A 93 -2.00 -21.13 11.63
CA VAL A 93 -2.60 -21.95 10.57
C VAL A 93 -1.52 -22.84 9.98
N GLU A 94 -1.78 -24.14 9.88
CA GLU A 94 -0.90 -25.03 9.12
C GLU A 94 -1.44 -25.20 7.70
N ILE A 95 -0.53 -25.13 6.72
CA ILE A 95 -0.85 -25.32 5.31
C ILE A 95 0.04 -26.38 4.68
N GLU A 96 -0.51 -27.10 3.71
CA GLU A 96 0.17 -28.13 2.94
C GLU A 96 0.06 -27.85 1.44
N GLU A 97 1.16 -28.02 0.72
CA GLU A 97 1.22 -27.94 -0.73
C GLU A 97 0.43 -29.06 -1.39
N VAL A 98 -0.35 -28.70 -2.40
CA VAL A 98 -1.15 -29.63 -3.20
C VAL A 98 -0.42 -29.91 -4.50
N GLU A 99 -0.10 -31.19 -4.78
CA GLU A 99 0.43 -31.60 -6.08
C GLU A 99 -0.67 -31.52 -7.14
N ASP A 100 -0.49 -30.67 -8.16
CA ASP A 100 -1.42 -30.61 -9.29
C ASP A 100 -0.94 -31.53 -10.42
N ALA A 101 -1.75 -32.54 -10.77
CA ALA A 101 -1.51 -33.56 -11.78
C ALA A 101 -1.71 -33.07 -13.22
N THR A 102 -1.58 -31.76 -13.49
CA THR A 102 -1.96 -31.17 -14.77
C THR A 102 -0.86 -30.33 -15.39
N ARG A 103 0.28 -30.97 -15.71
CA ARG A 103 1.30 -30.39 -16.61
C ARG A 103 2.10 -31.47 -17.37
N ALA A 104 1.41 -32.22 -18.24
CA ALA A 104 2.06 -33.13 -19.19
C ALA A 104 1.34 -33.09 -20.55
N ALA A 105 1.82 -32.27 -21.49
CA ALA A 105 1.86 -32.54 -22.95
C ALA A 105 2.36 -31.33 -23.76
N GLY A 106 3.48 -31.52 -24.49
CA GLY A 106 4.01 -30.69 -25.60
C GLY A 106 5.10 -29.69 -25.18
N GLY A 107 6.41 -29.91 -25.31
CA GLY A 107 7.18 -30.71 -26.28
C GLY A 107 7.54 -29.84 -27.51
N ALA A 108 8.66 -29.09 -27.47
CA ALA A 108 9.93 -29.39 -28.19
C ALA A 108 9.95 -28.70 -29.59
N ASP A 109 10.98 -28.03 -30.14
CA ASP A 109 12.45 -28.04 -30.03
C ASP A 109 13.06 -26.73 -30.59
N GLY A 110 14.35 -26.47 -30.33
CA GLY A 110 15.18 -25.62 -31.20
C GLY A 110 16.38 -24.93 -30.53
N GLU A 111 17.48 -25.66 -30.34
CA GLU A 111 18.79 -25.21 -29.86
C GLU A 111 19.51 -24.19 -30.78
N GLY A 112 20.46 -23.43 -30.21
CA GLY A 112 21.44 -22.69 -31.02
C GLY A 112 22.42 -21.75 -30.30
N SER A 113 23.46 -22.32 -29.68
CA SER A 113 24.87 -21.87 -29.71
C SER A 113 25.37 -20.62 -28.92
N SER A 114 26.14 -20.94 -27.87
CA SER A 114 27.54 -20.54 -27.56
C SER A 114 28.02 -19.08 -27.51
N ALA A 115 28.39 -18.70 -26.28
CA ALA A 115 29.61 -18.01 -25.83
C ALA A 115 29.85 -16.52 -26.12
N GLU A 116 29.79 -15.70 -25.06
CA GLU A 116 30.90 -14.80 -24.71
C GLU A 116 30.85 -14.44 -23.20
N ALA A 117 32.01 -14.55 -22.55
CA ALA A 117 32.19 -14.25 -21.14
C ALA A 117 32.36 -12.73 -20.95
N GLY A 118 31.50 -12.11 -20.15
CA GLY A 118 31.63 -10.70 -19.82
C GLY A 118 30.66 -10.25 -18.72
N ARG A 119 31.16 -10.26 -17.48
CA ARG A 119 30.65 -9.49 -16.32
C ARG A 119 29.24 -9.88 -15.85
N LEU A 120 29.14 -10.49 -14.66
CA LEU A 120 27.87 -10.73 -13.97
C LEU A 120 27.07 -9.41 -13.87
N PRO A 121 25.89 -9.28 -14.50
CA PRO A 121 24.93 -8.29 -14.03
C PRO A 121 24.43 -8.78 -12.67
N ALA A 122 24.42 -7.87 -11.69
CA ALA A 122 23.67 -8.11 -10.45
C ALA A 122 22.25 -8.51 -10.85
N GLY A 123 21.78 -9.65 -10.34
CA GLY A 123 20.48 -10.20 -10.70
C GLY A 123 19.40 -9.15 -10.59
N GLU A 124 18.88 -8.70 -11.72
CA GLU A 124 17.55 -8.11 -11.78
C GLU A 124 16.59 -9.24 -11.41
N SER A 125 16.04 -9.12 -10.21
CA SER A 125 14.99 -9.98 -9.70
C SER A 125 13.81 -9.87 -10.66
N ALA A 126 13.66 -10.85 -11.56
CA ALA A 126 12.48 -10.97 -12.38
C ALA A 126 11.29 -11.29 -11.47
N ASP A 127 10.36 -10.33 -11.41
CA ASP A 127 9.00 -10.43 -10.85
C ASP A 127 8.84 -10.22 -9.33
N ALA A 128 9.47 -9.17 -8.79
CA ALA A 128 8.96 -8.55 -7.56
C ALA A 128 7.60 -7.90 -7.85
N MET A 129 6.61 -8.14 -6.99
CA MET A 129 5.28 -7.50 -7.08
C MET A 129 5.42 -5.98 -7.14
N GLN A 130 4.95 -5.36 -8.23
CA GLN A 130 4.96 -3.91 -8.41
C GLN A 130 3.63 -3.30 -7.92
N LEU A 131 3.65 -2.69 -6.74
CA LEU A 131 2.52 -1.91 -6.21
C LEU A 131 2.81 -0.41 -6.38
N LYS A 132 2.13 0.24 -7.33
CA LYS A 132 2.25 1.68 -7.57
C LYS A 132 1.09 2.43 -6.90
N LEU A 133 1.43 3.32 -5.96
CA LEU A 133 0.46 4.28 -5.44
C LEU A 133 0.18 5.33 -6.54
N ALA A 134 -0.97 5.22 -7.19
CA ALA A 134 -1.34 6.05 -8.33
C ALA A 134 -2.46 7.05 -8.00
N VAL A 135 -3.28 6.76 -7.00
CA VAL A 135 -4.43 7.60 -6.65
C VAL A 135 -4.71 7.56 -5.15
N LEU A 136 -5.05 8.72 -4.59
CA LEU A 136 -5.57 8.88 -3.25
C LEU A 136 -7.00 9.42 -3.31
N VAL A 137 -7.91 8.83 -2.54
CA VAL A 137 -9.29 9.30 -2.46
C VAL A 137 -9.43 10.32 -1.34
N LEU A 138 -9.91 11.53 -1.65
CA LEU A 138 -10.13 12.58 -0.66
C LEU A 138 -11.62 12.76 -0.35
N PRO A 139 -12.03 12.72 0.92
CA PRO A 139 -13.40 12.99 1.32
C PRO A 139 -13.65 14.51 1.31
N VAL A 140 -14.63 14.94 0.52
CA VAL A 140 -15.03 16.35 0.36
C VAL A 140 -16.55 16.46 0.50
N SER A 141 -17.05 17.57 1.03
CA SER A 141 -18.49 17.83 1.16
C SER A 141 -19.09 18.49 -0.10
N ASP A 142 -18.26 19.20 -0.87
CA ASP A 142 -18.67 19.92 -2.08
C ASP A 142 -17.62 19.73 -3.19
N VAL A 143 -18.03 19.05 -4.27
CA VAL A 143 -17.14 18.65 -5.37
C VAL A 143 -16.63 19.86 -6.16
N ASP A 144 -17.48 20.85 -6.44
CA ASP A 144 -17.09 22.01 -7.25
C ASP A 144 -16.21 22.98 -6.46
N ARG A 145 -16.48 23.13 -5.16
CA ARG A 145 -15.62 23.88 -4.24
C ARG A 145 -14.23 23.25 -4.12
N ALA A 146 -14.17 21.94 -3.93
CA ALA A 146 -12.90 21.21 -3.86
C ALA A 146 -12.13 21.31 -5.19
N LYS A 147 -12.80 21.08 -6.33
CA LYS A 147 -12.20 21.21 -7.66
C LYS A 147 -11.60 22.60 -7.89
N SER A 148 -12.37 23.66 -7.64
CA SER A 148 -11.90 25.04 -7.82
C SER A 148 -10.68 25.33 -6.96
N PHE A 149 -10.66 24.82 -5.72
CA PHE A 149 -9.50 24.95 -4.83
C PHE A 149 -8.26 24.24 -5.38
N TYR A 150 -8.38 22.97 -5.80
CA TYR A 150 -7.25 22.21 -6.31
C TYR A 150 -6.74 22.77 -7.65
N GLU A 151 -7.60 23.34 -8.49
CA GLU A 151 -7.19 24.11 -9.67
C GLU A 151 -6.37 25.35 -9.28
N ALA A 152 -6.80 26.08 -8.24
CA ALA A 152 -6.04 27.23 -7.70
C ALA A 152 -4.69 26.83 -7.09
N VAL A 153 -4.60 25.68 -6.42
CA VAL A 153 -3.32 25.09 -5.97
C VAL A 153 -2.41 24.78 -7.18
N GLY A 154 -3.00 24.55 -8.36
CA GLY A 154 -2.30 24.28 -9.61
C GLY A 154 -2.34 22.83 -10.04
N PHE A 155 -3.22 22.01 -9.46
CA PHE A 155 -3.39 20.62 -9.87
C PHE A 155 -4.08 20.61 -11.23
N ARG A 156 -3.58 19.75 -12.14
CA ARG A 156 -4.19 19.58 -13.45
C ARG A 156 -5.45 18.73 -13.30
N LEU A 157 -6.57 19.21 -13.86
CA LEU A 157 -7.78 18.39 -14.02
C LEU A 157 -7.53 17.32 -15.08
N ASP A 158 -7.63 16.05 -14.70
CA ASP A 158 -7.47 14.92 -15.62
C ASP A 158 -8.82 14.36 -16.08
N ALA A 159 -9.81 14.31 -15.18
CA ALA A 159 -11.17 13.88 -15.51
C ALA A 159 -12.21 14.51 -14.55
N ASP A 160 -13.43 14.71 -15.06
CA ASP A 160 -14.63 15.07 -14.31
C ASP A 160 -15.81 14.35 -14.96
N HIS A 161 -16.30 13.30 -14.31
CA HIS A 161 -17.32 12.40 -14.85
C HIS A 161 -18.48 12.25 -13.87
N ALA A 162 -19.68 12.65 -14.30
CA ALA A 162 -20.93 12.40 -13.59
C ALA A 162 -21.70 11.29 -14.31
N VAL A 163 -22.08 10.25 -13.58
CA VAL A 163 -22.93 9.16 -14.10
C VAL A 163 -24.39 9.50 -13.83
N ASP A 164 -24.70 9.92 -12.60
CA ASP A 164 -26.01 10.35 -12.15
C ASP A 164 -25.89 11.27 -10.92
N ALA A 165 -27.04 11.64 -10.31
CA ALA A 165 -27.07 12.56 -9.17
C ALA A 165 -26.39 12.00 -7.90
N SER A 166 -26.23 10.68 -7.79
CA SER A 166 -25.60 10.01 -6.65
C SER A 166 -24.11 9.73 -6.87
N TYR A 167 -23.61 9.88 -8.10
CA TYR A 167 -22.24 9.51 -8.45
C TYR A 167 -21.58 10.48 -9.44
N ARG A 168 -20.55 11.17 -8.96
CA ARG A 168 -19.63 12.02 -9.74
C ARG A 168 -18.22 11.79 -9.25
N VAL A 169 -17.26 11.75 -10.16
CA VAL A 169 -15.83 11.58 -9.86
C VAL A 169 -15.04 12.69 -10.53
N VAL A 170 -14.16 13.34 -9.76
CA VAL A 170 -13.16 14.29 -10.23
C VAL A 170 -11.78 13.73 -9.94
N HIS A 171 -10.91 13.73 -10.95
CA HIS A 171 -9.53 13.25 -10.90
C HIS A 171 -8.61 14.43 -11.20
N MET A 172 -7.67 14.72 -10.30
CA MET A 172 -6.68 15.78 -10.49
C MET A 172 -5.27 15.34 -10.10
N THR A 173 -4.25 15.85 -10.79
CA THR A 173 -2.84 15.49 -10.56
C THR A 173 -2.01 16.71 -10.14
N PRO A 174 -1.29 16.64 -9.00
CA PRO A 174 -0.32 17.67 -8.61
C PRO A 174 0.79 17.84 -9.67
N PRO A 175 1.29 19.07 -9.90
CA PRO A 175 2.40 19.29 -10.82
C PRO A 175 3.61 18.40 -10.52
N GLY A 176 4.12 17.70 -11.53
CA GLY A 176 5.29 16.82 -11.40
C GLY A 176 5.07 15.50 -10.67
N SER A 177 3.87 15.25 -10.12
CA SER A 177 3.54 14.00 -9.43
C SER A 177 3.15 12.89 -10.41
N ALA A 178 3.52 11.64 -10.08
CA ALA A 178 3.01 10.44 -10.74
C ALA A 178 1.76 9.83 -10.06
N CYS A 179 1.37 10.39 -8.91
CA CYS A 179 0.19 10.03 -8.12
C CYS A 179 -0.83 11.18 -8.14
N SER A 180 -2.11 10.84 -8.22
CA SER A 180 -3.22 11.77 -8.34
C SER A 180 -4.13 11.75 -7.11
N ILE A 181 -5.05 12.69 -7.06
CA ILE A 181 -6.20 12.68 -6.13
C ILE A 181 -7.49 12.41 -6.89
N LEU A 182 -8.43 11.78 -6.20
CA LEU A 182 -9.77 11.50 -6.68
C LEU A 182 -10.78 11.86 -5.59
N PHE A 183 -11.81 12.62 -5.92
CA PHE A 183 -12.86 13.00 -4.99
C PHE A 183 -14.18 13.15 -5.73
N GLY A 184 -15.31 13.11 -5.02
CA GLY A 184 -16.60 13.20 -5.67
C GLY A 184 -17.78 12.65 -4.85
N THR A 185 -18.98 12.78 -5.40
CA THR A 185 -20.21 12.25 -4.81
C THR A 185 -20.24 10.74 -4.93
N GLY A 186 -20.50 10.03 -3.83
CA GLY A 186 -20.58 8.56 -3.82
C GLY A 186 -19.23 7.84 -3.93
N VAL A 187 -18.10 8.57 -3.84
CA VAL A 187 -16.75 8.02 -4.01
C VAL A 187 -16.19 7.40 -2.72
N THR A 188 -16.53 7.94 -1.56
CA THR A 188 -16.04 7.48 -0.25
C THR A 188 -17.08 7.69 0.83
N THR A 189 -17.02 6.86 1.88
CA THR A 189 -17.81 6.99 3.11
C THR A 189 -17.04 7.70 4.23
N ALA A 190 -15.77 8.06 4.01
CA ALA A 190 -14.97 8.80 4.97
C ALA A 190 -15.55 10.22 5.18
N ALA A 191 -15.42 10.75 6.39
CA ALA A 191 -15.91 12.07 6.72
C ALA A 191 -15.12 13.15 5.95
N PRO A 192 -15.78 14.17 5.36
CA PRO A 192 -15.07 15.28 4.73
C PRO A 192 -14.01 15.88 5.63
N GLY A 193 -12.82 16.14 5.08
CA GLY A 193 -11.69 16.70 5.82
C GLY A 193 -10.94 15.73 6.73
N SER A 194 -11.26 14.43 6.72
CA SER A 194 -10.65 13.49 7.65
C SER A 194 -9.22 13.08 7.30
N VAL A 195 -8.73 13.39 6.10
CA VAL A 195 -7.39 12.98 5.66
C VAL A 195 -6.35 13.97 6.17
N ARG A 196 -5.25 13.46 6.74
CA ARG A 196 -4.18 14.28 7.34
C ARG A 196 -2.80 13.79 6.92
N GLY A 197 -1.82 14.70 6.87
CA GLY A 197 -0.41 14.35 6.63
C GLY A 197 -0.06 13.97 5.19
N LEU A 198 -0.78 14.49 4.18
CA LEU A 198 -0.43 14.24 2.78
C LEU A 198 0.77 15.09 2.38
N HIS A 199 1.87 14.46 1.97
CA HIS A 199 3.12 15.18 1.67
C HIS A 199 3.27 15.50 0.18
N LEU A 200 3.58 16.77 -0.10
CA LEU A 200 4.00 17.26 -1.42
C LEU A 200 5.45 17.73 -1.33
N VAL A 201 6.32 17.09 -2.10
CA VAL A 201 7.74 17.46 -2.13
C VAL A 201 7.95 18.68 -3.02
N VAL A 202 8.67 19.67 -2.51
CA VAL A 202 9.02 20.91 -3.20
C VAL A 202 10.52 21.18 -3.10
N SER A 203 11.10 21.85 -4.09
CA SER A 203 12.54 22.17 -4.11
C SER A 203 12.92 23.48 -3.42
N ASP A 204 11.94 24.38 -3.25
CA ASP A 204 12.08 25.65 -2.53
C ASP A 204 10.74 25.91 -1.83
N ILE A 205 10.71 25.66 -0.52
CA ILE A 205 9.46 25.71 0.25
C ILE A 205 8.94 27.13 0.42
N GLU A 206 9.84 28.11 0.51
CA GLU A 206 9.46 29.51 0.66
C GLU A 206 8.85 30.03 -0.63
N ARG A 207 9.41 29.65 -1.78
CA ARG A 207 8.81 29.92 -3.08
C ARG A 207 7.46 29.24 -3.25
N ALA A 208 7.35 27.96 -2.89
CA ALA A 208 6.08 27.23 -2.96
C ALA A 208 5.00 27.93 -2.12
N CYS A 209 5.30 28.31 -0.88
CA CYS A 209 4.38 29.06 -0.03
C CYS A 209 3.98 30.41 -0.66
N ARG A 210 4.94 31.18 -1.22
CA ARG A 210 4.63 32.45 -1.90
C ARG A 210 3.70 32.26 -3.10
N GLU A 211 3.96 31.24 -3.93
CA GLU A 211 3.12 30.96 -5.09
C GLU A 211 1.71 30.52 -4.70
N LEU A 212 1.56 29.70 -3.66
CA LEU A 212 0.26 29.30 -3.12
C LEU A 212 -0.52 30.51 -2.56
N HIS A 213 0.13 31.37 -1.77
CA HIS A 213 -0.48 32.59 -1.28
C HIS A 213 -0.93 33.52 -2.41
N ALA A 214 -0.12 33.66 -3.47
CA ALA A 214 -0.47 34.46 -4.65
C ALA A 214 -1.72 33.92 -5.38
N ARG A 215 -2.03 32.62 -5.22
CA ARG A 215 -3.22 31.96 -5.75
C ARG A 215 -4.39 31.91 -4.76
N GLY A 216 -4.26 32.56 -3.60
CA GLY A 216 -5.31 32.64 -2.58
C GLY A 216 -5.37 31.45 -1.62
N VAL A 217 -4.38 30.56 -1.65
CA VAL A 217 -4.28 29.43 -0.71
C VAL A 217 -3.58 29.90 0.56
N VAL A 218 -4.21 29.66 1.71
CA VAL A 218 -3.64 29.98 3.02
C VAL A 218 -2.69 28.85 3.44
N THR A 219 -1.43 29.18 3.68
CA THR A 219 -0.48 28.23 4.28
C THR A 219 -0.10 28.68 5.69
N GLY A 220 0.26 27.72 6.54
CA GLY A 220 0.99 28.01 7.76
C GLY A 220 2.39 28.56 7.45
N GLY A 221 3.04 29.13 8.47
CA GLY A 221 4.43 29.54 8.39
C GLY A 221 5.36 28.34 8.21
N VAL A 222 6.43 28.53 7.43
CA VAL A 222 7.49 27.52 7.25
C VAL A 222 8.09 27.19 8.62
N PHE A 223 8.38 25.92 8.85
CA PHE A 223 8.94 25.43 10.09
C PHE A 223 9.88 24.24 9.88
N HIS A 224 10.64 23.90 10.91
CA HIS A 224 11.38 22.64 10.99
C HIS A 224 11.17 21.98 12.36
N ASP A 225 11.36 20.67 12.43
CA ASP A 225 11.23 19.89 13.66
C ASP A 225 12.61 19.50 14.21
N THR A 226 12.82 19.77 15.50
CA THR A 226 14.10 19.52 16.18
C THR A 226 14.37 18.05 16.54
N SER A 227 13.43 17.13 16.31
CA SER A 227 13.58 15.69 16.57
C SER A 227 14.47 14.97 15.57
N GLY A 228 14.69 15.54 14.38
CA GLY A 228 15.67 15.06 13.41
C GLY A 228 15.31 13.80 12.63
N VAL A 229 14.09 13.27 12.74
CA VAL A 229 13.64 12.08 11.99
C VAL A 229 12.48 12.40 11.05
N PHE A 230 11.38 12.90 11.60
CA PHE A 230 10.18 13.31 10.86
C PHE A 230 9.40 14.29 11.74
N HIS A 231 8.72 15.28 11.15
CA HIS A 231 7.96 16.24 11.96
C HIS A 231 6.87 15.54 12.77
N ARG A 232 6.71 15.94 14.04
CA ARG A 232 5.63 15.40 14.85
C ARG A 232 4.30 15.99 14.38
N SER A 233 3.22 15.23 14.61
CA SER A 233 1.85 15.74 14.44
C SER A 233 1.46 16.80 15.48
N THR A 234 2.35 17.12 16.42
CA THR A 234 2.15 18.15 17.45
C THR A 234 3.26 19.19 17.37
N ASP A 235 2.91 20.45 17.68
CA ASP A 235 3.84 21.58 17.57
C ASP A 235 4.95 21.60 18.63
N VAL A 236 5.05 20.57 19.49
CA VAL A 236 5.95 20.55 20.67
C VAL A 236 7.43 20.75 20.31
N LYS A 237 7.83 20.39 19.10
CA LYS A 237 9.22 20.47 18.61
C LYS A 237 9.37 21.34 17.36
N ARG A 238 8.30 22.03 16.96
CA ARG A 238 8.24 22.94 15.82
C ARG A 238 9.00 24.21 16.14
N VAL A 239 9.92 24.58 15.25
CA VAL A 239 10.66 25.85 15.29
C VAL A 239 10.34 26.61 14.01
N GLU A 240 10.07 27.91 14.14
CA GLU A 240 9.76 28.79 13.02
C GLU A 240 10.95 28.90 12.06
N GLY A 241 10.63 28.94 10.76
CA GLY A 241 11.59 29.03 9.68
C GLY A 241 12.06 27.67 9.16
N PRO A 242 12.69 27.66 7.97
CA PRO A 242 13.22 26.44 7.37
C PRO A 242 14.35 25.84 8.22
N ASP A 243 14.69 24.58 7.95
CA ASP A 243 15.86 23.95 8.57
C ASP A 243 17.12 24.80 8.26
N PRO A 244 17.88 25.25 9.28
CA PRO A 244 19.02 26.13 9.06
C PRO A 244 20.10 25.51 8.16
N GLN A 245 20.21 24.18 8.18
CA GLN A 245 21.14 23.42 7.34
C GLN A 245 20.53 23.02 5.99
N ARG A 246 19.27 23.37 5.72
CA ARG A 246 18.52 23.00 4.49
C ARG A 246 18.65 21.52 4.15
N ARG A 247 18.55 20.65 5.16
CA ARG A 247 18.66 19.21 4.95
C ARG A 247 17.40 18.69 4.25
N ASP A 248 17.58 17.69 3.38
CA ASP A 248 16.49 17.00 2.70
C ASP A 248 15.44 16.53 3.73
N TYR A 249 14.17 16.85 3.48
CA TYR A 249 13.05 16.43 4.32
C TYR A 249 12.99 17.05 5.73
N HIS A 250 13.60 18.23 5.96
CA HIS A 250 13.59 18.88 7.28
C HIS A 250 12.83 20.21 7.37
N SER A 251 12.49 20.85 6.25
CA SER A 251 11.62 22.06 6.24
C SER A 251 10.20 21.69 5.80
N TYR A 252 9.22 22.27 6.47
CA TYR A 252 7.81 21.95 6.31
C TYR A 252 6.93 23.20 6.29
N ALA A 253 5.77 23.11 5.64
CA ALA A 253 4.68 24.08 5.71
C ALA A 253 3.37 23.35 5.47
N GLU A 254 2.28 23.80 6.08
CA GLU A 254 0.99 23.10 6.03
C GLU A 254 -0.06 23.97 5.36
N PHE A 255 -1.00 23.35 4.65
CA PHE A 255 -2.23 23.99 4.20
C PHE A 255 -3.37 22.98 4.22
N SER A 256 -4.60 23.47 4.16
CA SER A 256 -5.78 22.61 4.13
C SER A 256 -6.65 22.95 2.92
N ASP A 257 -7.31 21.94 2.39
CA ASP A 257 -8.41 22.17 1.46
C ASP A 257 -9.65 22.74 2.18
N PRO A 258 -10.70 23.15 1.44
CA PRO A 258 -11.89 23.76 2.03
C PRO A 258 -12.66 22.87 3.03
N ASP A 259 -12.42 21.56 3.00
CA ASP A 259 -13.03 20.59 3.90
C ASP A 259 -12.16 20.26 5.11
N GLY A 260 -10.87 20.63 5.07
CA GLY A 260 -9.91 20.41 6.15
C GLY A 260 -8.96 19.25 5.90
N ASN A 261 -8.93 18.65 4.69
CA ASN A 261 -7.92 17.66 4.38
C ASN A 261 -6.55 18.34 4.38
N GLU A 262 -5.62 17.81 5.17
CA GLU A 262 -4.34 18.45 5.43
C GLU A 262 -3.26 17.98 4.46
N TRP A 263 -2.59 18.98 3.89
CA TRP A 263 -1.41 18.84 3.06
C TRP A 263 -0.20 19.45 3.77
N VAL A 264 0.94 18.80 3.61
CA VAL A 264 2.24 19.26 4.10
C VAL A 264 3.17 19.40 2.90
N LEU A 265 3.68 20.60 2.69
CA LEU A 265 4.84 20.82 1.84
C LEU A 265 6.08 20.34 2.57
N GLN A 266 6.91 19.56 1.90
CA GLN A 266 8.17 19.06 2.45
C GLN A 266 9.32 19.42 1.50
N GLU A 267 10.35 20.07 2.02
CA GLU A 267 11.46 20.56 1.21
C GLU A 267 12.49 19.45 0.91
N VAL A 268 12.83 19.28 -0.36
CA VAL A 268 14.03 18.56 -0.84
C VAL A 268 14.77 19.51 -1.78
N PRO A 269 15.77 20.26 -1.30
CA PRO A 269 16.42 21.29 -2.10
C PRO A 269 16.97 20.76 -3.42
N ALA A 270 16.85 21.57 -4.47
CA ALA A 270 17.47 21.25 -5.75
C ALA A 270 18.99 21.09 -5.56
N ARG A 271 19.55 19.98 -6.04
CA ARG A 271 21.00 19.80 -6.10
C ARG A 271 21.51 20.53 -7.35
N GLY A 272 22.42 21.49 -7.14
CA GLY A 272 23.10 22.20 -8.22
C GLY A 272 24.12 21.34 -8.95
#